data_AF-A0A7S1SCA1-F1
#
_entry.id   AF-A0A7S1SCA1-F1
#
_cell.length_a   1.000
_cell.length_b   1.000
_cell.length_c   1.000
_cell.angle_alpha   90.00
_cell.angle_beta   90.00
_cell.angle_gamma   90.00
#
_symmetry.space_group_name_H-M   'P 1'
#
loop_
_entity.id
_entity.type
_entity.pdbx_description
1 polymer ?
#
loop_
_entity_poly.entity_id
_entity_poly.type
_entity_poly.pdbx_seq_one_letter_code
_entity_poly.pdbx_strand_id
1 'polypeptide(L)'
;VAMVAGAASASWSMLPHCRGNILQPLLIDSASAARFRRSEFSVRDLALLAGAFAKTGIVSEDLVGVLNDRTQDLERINDLSNRDICYFLWAASQVESWSEEPFAVANVLEVLRRDPSSFSSHDLSTLAQALVRMGDLGHAPLERVLDEAFRRQLLGFAPRDRAQLLAALARAGS
;
A
#
# COMPACT_ATOMS: atom_id res chain seq x y z
N VAL A 1 -7.76 4.71 17.18
CA VAL A 1 -8.52 4.84 15.92
C VAL A 1 -8.07 3.83 14.87
N ALA A 2 -6.79 3.74 14.51
CA ALA A 2 -6.30 2.76 13.52
C ALA A 2 -6.63 1.28 13.87
N MET A 3 -6.57 0.89 15.15
CA MET A 3 -7.00 -0.46 15.57
C MET A 3 -8.49 -0.74 15.32
N VAL A 4 -9.35 0.28 15.43
CA VAL A 4 -10.79 0.16 15.17
C VAL A 4 -11.03 -0.04 13.67
N ALA A 5 -10.32 0.71 12.82
CA ALA A 5 -10.37 0.49 11.37
C ALA A 5 -9.85 -0.90 10.98
N GLY A 6 -8.77 -1.36 11.63
CA GLY A 6 -8.26 -2.72 11.46
C GLY A 6 -9.31 -3.78 11.80
N ALA A 7 -9.96 -3.67 12.96
CA ALA A 7 -11.03 -4.56 13.38
C ALA A 7 -12.23 -4.51 12.42
N ALA A 8 -12.67 -3.30 12.03
CA ALA A 8 -13.78 -3.12 11.10
C ALA A 8 -13.50 -3.78 9.73
N SER A 9 -12.27 -3.64 9.20
CA SER A 9 -11.86 -4.30 7.96
C SER A 9 -11.81 -5.82 8.08
N ALA A 10 -11.36 -6.35 9.23
CA ALA A 10 -11.32 -7.79 9.49
C ALA A 10 -12.73 -8.38 9.59
N SER A 11 -13.66 -7.65 10.22
CA SER A 11 -15.06 -8.03 10.32
C SER A 11 -15.85 -7.85 9.02
N TRP A 12 -15.30 -7.17 8.00
CA TRP A 12 -16.00 -6.83 6.77
C TRP A 12 -16.52 -8.05 6.01
N SER A 13 -15.72 -9.11 5.87
CA SER A 13 -16.15 -10.36 5.24
C SER A 13 -17.07 -11.19 6.15
N MET A 14 -16.90 -11.10 7.46
CA MET A 14 -17.59 -11.92 8.46
C MET A 14 -19.00 -11.43 8.78
N LEU A 15 -19.24 -10.11 8.71
CA LEU A 15 -20.51 -9.47 9.09
C LEU A 15 -21.11 -8.64 7.94
N PRO A 16 -21.59 -9.27 6.85
CA PRO A 16 -22.14 -8.53 5.70
C PRO A 16 -23.31 -7.60 6.06
N HIS A 17 -24.16 -8.03 7.01
CA HIS A 17 -25.31 -7.27 7.49
C HIS A 17 -24.93 -6.00 8.27
N CYS A 18 -23.69 -5.92 8.77
CA CYS A 18 -23.17 -4.75 9.49
C CYS A 18 -22.39 -3.78 8.61
N ARG A 19 -22.12 -4.10 7.33
CA ARG A 19 -21.24 -3.31 6.45
C ARG A 19 -21.68 -1.85 6.33
N GLY A 20 -22.88 -1.62 5.82
CA GLY A 20 -23.38 -0.26 5.55
C GLY A 20 -23.75 0.50 6.83
N ASN A 21 -24.23 -0.19 7.86
CA ASN A 21 -24.80 0.46 9.04
C ASN A 21 -23.80 0.72 10.16
N ILE A 22 -22.71 -0.05 10.24
CA ILE A 22 -21.76 0.00 11.36
C ILE A 22 -20.33 0.10 10.85
N LEU A 23 -19.89 -0.86 10.04
CA LEU A 23 -18.47 -0.99 9.70
C LEU A 23 -17.98 0.13 8.78
N GLN A 24 -18.78 0.51 7.78
CA GLN A 24 -18.44 1.58 6.85
C GLN A 24 -18.42 2.95 7.55
N PRO A 25 -19.46 3.34 8.33
CA PRO A 25 -19.39 4.56 9.14
C PRO A 25 -18.14 4.62 10.04
N LEU A 26 -17.81 3.53 10.74
CA LEU A 26 -16.61 3.48 11.60
C LEU A 26 -15.30 3.70 10.83
N LEU A 27 -15.20 3.18 9.60
CA LEU A 27 -14.03 3.40 8.75
C LEU A 27 -13.96 4.86 8.29
N ILE A 28 -15.08 5.42 7.83
CA ILE A 28 -15.15 6.83 7.41
C ILE A 28 -14.83 7.77 8.57
N ASP A 29 -15.41 7.56 9.75
CA ASP A 29 -15.11 8.34 10.96
C ASP A 29 -13.63 8.27 11.33
N SER A 30 -13.01 7.11 11.13
CA SER A 30 -11.56 6.94 11.38
C SER A 30 -10.71 7.74 10.39
N ALA A 31 -11.12 7.82 9.12
CA ALA A 31 -10.46 8.66 8.11
C ALA A 31 -10.64 10.16 8.40
N SER A 32 -11.86 10.58 8.74
CA SER A 32 -12.11 11.97 9.14
C SER A 32 -11.34 12.34 10.40
N ALA A 33 -11.24 11.44 11.38
CA ALA A 33 -10.40 11.66 12.55
C ALA A 33 -8.91 11.83 12.17
N ALA A 34 -8.39 11.03 11.23
CA ALA A 34 -7.04 11.20 10.71
C ALA A 34 -6.85 12.57 10.03
N ARG A 35 -7.86 13.05 9.31
CA ARG A 35 -7.86 14.38 8.68
C ARG A 35 -7.82 15.53 9.67
N PHE A 36 -8.63 15.48 10.73
CA PHE A 36 -8.74 16.58 11.70
C PHE A 36 -7.68 16.52 12.81
N ARG A 37 -7.14 15.34 13.11
CA ARG A 37 -6.18 15.11 14.21
C ARG A 37 -4.85 14.56 13.69
N ARG A 38 -4.37 15.09 12.56
CA ARG A 38 -3.20 14.57 11.80
C ARG A 38 -1.97 14.29 12.66
N SER A 39 -1.66 15.19 13.60
CA SER A 39 -0.49 15.07 14.47
C SER A 39 -0.53 13.85 15.41
N GLU A 40 -1.70 13.24 15.59
CA GLU A 40 -1.89 12.08 16.45
C GLU A 40 -1.77 10.75 15.70
N PHE A 41 -1.70 10.78 14.37
CA PHE A 41 -1.58 9.57 13.55
C PHE A 41 -0.14 9.39 13.12
N SER A 42 0.46 8.29 13.57
CA SER A 42 1.76 7.86 13.05
C SER A 42 1.65 7.38 11.61
N VAL A 43 2.77 7.27 10.90
CA VAL A 43 2.82 6.65 9.56
C VAL A 43 2.21 5.24 9.60
N ARG A 44 2.52 4.47 10.65
CA ARG A 44 1.97 3.13 10.82
C ARG A 44 0.45 3.14 10.98
N ASP A 45 -0.11 4.11 11.68
CA ASP A 45 -1.57 4.26 11.80
C ASP A 45 -2.21 4.55 10.45
N LEU A 46 -1.58 5.42 9.65
CA LEU A 46 -2.03 5.73 8.29
C LEU A 46 -1.92 4.51 7.36
N ALA A 47 -0.85 3.71 7.46
CA ALA A 47 -0.70 2.47 6.71
C ALA A 47 -1.77 1.42 7.08
N LEU A 48 -2.11 1.32 8.37
CA LEU A 48 -3.21 0.46 8.82
C LEU A 48 -4.57 0.94 8.32
N LEU A 49 -4.80 2.25 8.29
CA LEU A 49 -6.00 2.84 7.71
C LEU A 49 -6.07 2.55 6.20
N ALA A 50 -5.02 2.89 5.44
CA ALA A 50 -4.94 2.60 4.01
C ALA A 50 -5.22 1.12 3.71
N GLY A 51 -4.63 0.22 4.49
CA GLY A 51 -4.88 -1.22 4.35
C GLY A 51 -6.30 -1.65 4.72
N ALA A 52 -6.96 -0.98 5.68
CA ALA A 52 -8.35 -1.24 6.01
C ALA A 52 -9.28 -0.87 4.84
N PHE A 53 -9.08 0.32 4.25
CA PHE A 53 -9.85 0.78 3.09
C PHE A 53 -9.60 -0.09 1.84
N ALA A 54 -8.34 -0.46 1.59
CA ALA A 54 -7.97 -1.40 0.54
C ALA A 54 -8.66 -2.77 0.64
N LYS A 55 -8.84 -3.28 1.86
CA LYS A 55 -9.53 -4.58 2.08
C LYS A 55 -11.04 -4.50 1.90
N THR A 56 -11.64 -3.35 2.17
CA THR A 56 -13.10 -3.17 2.08
C THR A 56 -13.55 -2.65 0.73
N GLY A 57 -12.65 -2.07 -0.06
CA GLY A 57 -12.96 -1.41 -1.33
C GLY A 57 -13.68 -0.07 -1.14
N ILE A 58 -13.71 0.46 0.08
CA ILE A 58 -14.26 1.79 0.35
C ILE A 58 -13.24 2.83 -0.13
N VAL A 59 -13.73 3.89 -0.77
CA VAL A 59 -12.93 5.07 -1.13
C VAL A 59 -13.21 6.17 -0.10
N SER A 60 -12.17 6.85 0.37
CA SER A 60 -12.29 8.01 1.27
C SER A 60 -11.35 9.12 0.84
N GLU A 61 -11.93 10.23 0.37
CA GLU A 61 -11.20 11.45 0.01
C GLU A 61 -10.46 12.04 1.22
N ASP A 62 -11.03 11.93 2.43
CA ASP A 62 -10.38 12.36 3.66
C ASP A 62 -9.07 11.61 3.91
N LEU A 63 -9.07 10.28 3.75
CA LEU A 63 -7.86 9.49 3.93
C LEU A 63 -6.85 9.78 2.81
N VAL A 64 -7.31 9.84 1.56
CA VAL A 64 -6.46 10.18 0.40
C VAL A 64 -5.78 11.53 0.60
N GLY A 65 -6.52 12.56 1.04
CA GLY A 65 -5.95 13.88 1.34
C GLY A 65 -4.86 13.82 2.43
N VAL A 66 -5.07 13.03 3.48
CA VAL A 66 -4.05 12.84 4.53
C VAL A 66 -2.80 12.12 4.02
N LEU A 67 -2.97 11.11 3.15
CA LEU A 67 -1.85 10.38 2.54
C LEU A 67 -1.08 11.27 1.56
N ASN A 68 -1.78 12.04 0.73
CA ASN A 68 -1.19 13.03 -0.18
C ASN A 68 -0.37 14.05 0.62
N ASP A 69 -0.95 14.65 1.66
CA ASP A 69 -0.25 15.61 2.52
C ASP A 69 0.96 14.98 3.25
N ARG A 70 0.92 13.68 3.55
CA ARG A 70 2.04 12.98 4.20
C ARG A 70 3.22 12.76 3.26
N THR A 71 2.96 12.65 1.96
CA THR A 71 3.93 12.25 0.93
C THR A 71 4.34 13.39 0.00
N GLN A 72 3.68 14.55 0.10
CA GLN A 72 3.97 15.73 -0.70
C GLN A 72 5.36 16.34 -0.45
N ASP A 73 5.92 16.13 0.74
CA ASP A 73 7.24 16.65 1.12
C ASP A 73 8.29 15.54 1.03
N LEU A 74 9.38 15.82 0.31
CA LEU A 74 10.51 14.90 0.14
C LEU A 74 11.17 14.53 1.47
N GLU A 75 11.19 15.43 2.46
CA GLU A 75 11.71 15.07 3.78
C GLU A 75 10.81 14.04 4.47
N ARG A 76 9.49 14.19 4.31
CA ARG A 76 8.50 13.33 4.97
C ARG A 76 8.36 11.95 4.31
N ILE A 77 8.64 11.84 3.01
CA ILE A 77 8.66 10.55 2.33
C ILE A 77 9.93 9.75 2.65
N ASN A 78 11.06 10.44 2.89
CA ASN A 78 12.31 9.79 3.31
C ASN A 78 12.18 9.12 4.69
N ASP A 79 11.31 9.65 5.57
CA ASP A 79 11.00 9.06 6.88
C ASP A 79 10.23 7.73 6.78
N LEU A 80 9.65 7.40 5.63
CA LEU A 80 8.93 6.14 5.45
C LEU A 80 9.91 4.97 5.46
N SER A 81 9.61 3.93 6.23
CA SER A 81 10.37 2.67 6.09
C SER A 81 10.03 2.01 4.75
N ASN A 82 10.90 1.11 4.28
CA ASN A 82 10.62 0.28 3.10
C ASN A 82 9.27 -0.43 3.22
N ARG A 83 8.95 -0.90 4.42
CA ARG A 83 7.70 -1.59 4.71
C ARG A 83 6.48 -0.67 4.59
N ASP A 84 6.60 0.59 4.99
CA ASP A 84 5.51 1.57 4.88
C ASP A 84 5.20 1.86 3.41
N ILE A 85 6.24 2.04 2.58
CA ILE A 85 6.11 2.22 1.13
C ILE A 85 5.42 1.01 0.50
N CYS A 86 5.88 -0.20 0.81
CA CYS A 86 5.25 -1.43 0.33
C CYS A 86 3.77 -1.49 0.70
N TYR A 87 3.42 -1.08 1.92
CA TYR A 87 2.04 -1.10 2.40
C TYR A 87 1.18 -0.05 1.69
N PHE A 88 1.68 1.17 1.50
CA PHE A 88 0.95 2.21 0.77
C PHE A 88 0.74 1.85 -0.70
N LEU A 89 1.77 1.33 -1.37
CA LEU A 89 1.65 0.88 -2.76
C LEU A 89 0.74 -0.33 -2.89
N TRP A 90 0.82 -1.29 -1.95
CA TRP A 90 -0.14 -2.38 -1.90
C TRP A 90 -1.57 -1.84 -1.75
N ALA A 91 -1.83 -0.95 -0.79
CA ALA A 91 -3.15 -0.37 -0.59
C ALA A 91 -3.65 0.39 -1.84
N ALA A 92 -2.79 1.19 -2.48
CA ALA A 92 -3.10 1.89 -3.71
C ALA A 92 -3.45 0.93 -4.86
N SER A 93 -2.73 -0.20 -4.98
CA SER A 93 -3.00 -1.22 -6.01
C SER A 93 -4.29 -2.02 -5.79
N GLN A 94 -4.92 -1.88 -4.63
CA GLN A 94 -6.16 -2.57 -4.27
C GLN A 94 -7.41 -1.69 -4.45
N VAL A 95 -7.24 -0.36 -4.50
CA VAL A 95 -8.32 0.60 -4.69
C VAL A 95 -8.13 1.24 -6.06
N GLU A 96 -9.04 0.99 -6.99
CA GLU A 96 -8.89 1.36 -8.40
C GLU A 96 -8.56 2.85 -8.62
N SER A 97 -9.13 3.74 -7.82
CA SER A 97 -8.90 5.18 -7.93
C SER A 97 -7.62 5.68 -7.26
N TRP A 98 -6.86 4.84 -6.54
CA TRP A 98 -5.71 5.28 -5.75
C TRP A 98 -4.37 5.15 -6.47
N SER A 99 -4.28 4.37 -7.56
CA SER A 99 -3.03 4.16 -8.28
C SER A 99 -2.42 5.44 -8.87
N GLU A 100 -3.26 6.41 -9.22
CA GLU A 100 -2.88 7.69 -9.81
C GLU A 100 -2.84 8.84 -8.80
N GLU A 101 -3.20 8.60 -7.53
CA GLU A 101 -3.16 9.62 -6.50
C GLU A 101 -1.71 10.07 -6.20
N PRO A 102 -1.48 11.35 -5.86
CA PRO A 102 -0.15 11.88 -5.58
C PRO A 102 0.66 11.04 -4.59
N PHE A 103 0.03 10.47 -3.55
CA PHE A 103 0.74 9.62 -2.60
C PHE A 103 1.26 8.33 -3.23
N ALA A 104 0.50 7.71 -4.14
CA ALA A 104 0.90 6.49 -4.81
C ALA A 104 2.04 6.78 -5.79
N VAL A 105 1.93 7.86 -6.57
CA VAL A 105 2.99 8.35 -7.46
C VAL A 105 4.27 8.64 -6.69
N ALA A 106 4.19 9.37 -5.58
CA ALA A 106 5.35 9.71 -4.76
C ALA A 106 6.03 8.45 -4.20
N ASN A 107 5.27 7.47 -3.72
CA ASN A 107 5.82 6.21 -3.23
C ASN A 107 6.46 5.37 -4.35
N VAL A 108 5.90 5.39 -5.57
CA VAL A 108 6.53 4.74 -6.74
C VAL A 108 7.88 5.38 -7.06
N LEU A 109 7.93 6.72 -7.10
CA LEU A 109 9.18 7.45 -7.34
C LEU A 109 10.21 7.18 -6.25
N GLU A 110 9.77 7.03 -5.01
CA GLU A 110 10.65 6.69 -3.90
C GLU A 110 11.22 5.26 -4.01
N VAL A 111 10.44 4.29 -4.49
CA VAL A 111 10.97 2.94 -4.83
C VAL A 111 12.09 3.03 -5.87
N LEU A 112 11.96 3.91 -6.88
CA LEU A 112 13.02 4.13 -7.87
C LEU A 112 14.26 4.82 -7.27
N ARG A 113 14.11 5.64 -6.22
CA ARG A 113 15.25 6.29 -5.57
C ARG A 113 16.02 5.37 -4.63
N ARG A 114 15.33 4.44 -3.97
CA ARG A 114 15.96 3.54 -3.00
C ARG A 114 16.83 2.48 -3.65
N ASP A 115 17.83 2.03 -2.90
CA ASP A 115 18.58 0.83 -3.24
C ASP A 115 17.66 -0.40 -3.11
N PRO A 116 17.37 -1.14 -4.20
CA PRO A 116 16.57 -2.35 -4.15
C PRO A 116 17.10 -3.39 -3.14
N SER A 117 18.41 -3.40 -2.88
CA SER A 117 19.04 -4.30 -1.91
C SER A 117 18.54 -4.09 -0.47
N SER A 118 18.04 -2.89 -0.16
CA SER A 118 17.51 -2.55 1.17
C SER A 118 16.14 -3.16 1.46
N PHE A 119 15.41 -3.63 0.45
CA PHE A 119 14.10 -4.25 0.63
C PHE A 119 14.26 -5.72 1.02
N SER A 120 13.42 -6.20 1.93
CA SER A 120 13.37 -7.63 2.24
C SER A 120 12.78 -8.42 1.07
N SER A 121 12.98 -9.74 1.04
CA SER A 121 12.37 -10.61 0.03
C SER A 121 10.83 -10.51 0.02
N HIS A 122 10.22 -10.34 1.19
CA HIS A 122 8.77 -10.14 1.30
C HIS A 122 8.32 -8.76 0.78
N ASP A 123 9.13 -7.73 0.99
CA ASP A 123 8.86 -6.40 0.45
C ASP A 123 8.92 -6.41 -1.08
N LEU A 124 9.96 -7.03 -1.66
CA LEU A 124 10.12 -7.16 -3.11
C LEU A 124 8.94 -7.91 -3.75
N SER A 125 8.45 -9.00 -3.16
CA SER A 125 7.28 -9.72 -3.69
C SER A 125 5.99 -8.91 -3.58
N THR A 126 5.83 -8.14 -2.50
CA THR A 126 4.69 -7.26 -2.30
C THR A 126 4.69 -6.10 -3.29
N LEU A 127 5.84 -5.45 -3.48
CA LEU A 127 6.03 -4.40 -4.47
C LEU A 127 5.73 -4.91 -5.87
N ALA A 128 6.28 -6.06 -6.27
CA ALA A 128 6.04 -6.60 -7.60
C ALA A 128 4.54 -6.81 -7.89
N GLN A 129 3.79 -7.33 -6.92
CA GLN A 129 2.34 -7.51 -7.03
C GLN A 129 1.55 -6.20 -7.06
N ALA A 130 2.01 -5.18 -6.33
CA ALA A 130 1.37 -3.88 -6.34
C ALA A 130 1.63 -3.15 -7.66
N LEU A 131 2.91 -3.05 -8.04
CA LEU A 131 3.38 -2.29 -9.20
C LEU A 131 2.82 -2.83 -10.52
N VAL A 132 2.71 -4.15 -10.70
CA VAL A 132 2.11 -4.70 -11.92
C VAL A 132 0.65 -4.26 -12.14
N ARG A 133 -0.07 -3.88 -11.08
CA ARG A 133 -1.45 -3.37 -11.16
C ARG A 133 -1.53 -1.87 -11.34
N MET A 134 -0.41 -1.16 -11.19
CA MET A 134 -0.34 0.29 -11.35
C MET A 134 -0.07 0.71 -12.80
N GLY A 135 -0.10 -0.24 -13.75
CA GLY A 135 0.08 0.02 -15.18
C GLY A 135 1.43 0.66 -15.48
N ASP A 136 1.42 1.67 -16.36
CA ASP A 136 2.63 2.34 -16.84
C ASP A 136 3.47 2.94 -15.71
N LEU A 137 2.84 3.48 -14.67
CA LEU A 137 3.52 4.03 -13.49
C LEU A 137 4.34 2.95 -12.78
N GLY A 138 3.86 1.72 -12.76
CA GLY A 138 4.51 0.60 -12.09
C GLY A 138 5.59 -0.10 -12.90
N HIS A 139 5.74 0.17 -14.20
CA HIS A 139 6.63 -0.61 -15.07
C HIS A 139 8.12 -0.51 -14.69
N ALA A 140 8.67 0.71 -14.70
CA ALA A 140 10.07 0.94 -14.35
C ALA A 140 10.46 0.47 -12.93
N PRO A 141 9.69 0.74 -11.85
CA PRO A 141 10.02 0.21 -10.53
C PRO A 141 9.84 -1.32 -10.45
N LEU A 142 8.91 -1.90 -11.22
CA LEU A 142 8.71 -3.35 -11.27
C LEU A 142 9.93 -4.04 -11.86
N GLU A 143 10.50 -3.54 -12.95
CA GLU A 143 11.74 -4.07 -13.54
C GLU A 143 12.87 -4.10 -12.51
N ARG A 144 13.09 -3.00 -11.78
CA ARG A 144 14.14 -2.94 -10.74
C ARG A 144 13.91 -3.91 -9.58
N VAL A 145 12.66 -4.08 -9.16
CA VAL A 145 12.29 -5.03 -8.11
C VAL A 145 12.53 -6.47 -8.57
N LEU A 146 12.21 -6.78 -9.83
CA LEU A 146 12.41 -8.10 -10.42
C LEU A 146 13.90 -8.40 -10.61
N ASP A 147 14.67 -7.46 -11.16
CA ASP A 147 16.11 -7.58 -11.32
C ASP A 147 16.81 -7.88 -9.99
N GLU A 148 16.43 -7.18 -8.92
CA GLU A 148 16.96 -7.45 -7.59
C GLU A 148 16.57 -8.83 -7.07
N ALA A 149 15.31 -9.24 -7.26
CA ALA A 149 14.87 -10.58 -6.86
C ALA A 149 15.62 -11.70 -7.60
N PHE A 150 15.89 -11.52 -8.90
CA PHE A 150 16.66 -12.44 -9.73
C PHE A 150 18.15 -12.40 -9.43
N ARG A 151 18.72 -11.24 -9.12
CA ARG A 151 20.10 -11.09 -8.63
C ARG A 151 20.31 -11.89 -7.35
N ARG A 152 19.31 -11.92 -6.47
CA ARG A 152 19.29 -12.78 -5.27
C ARG A 152 19.03 -14.25 -5.56
N GLN A 153 18.77 -14.63 -6.81
CA GLN A 153 18.39 -15.99 -7.22
C GLN A 153 17.18 -16.51 -6.42
N LEU A 154 16.27 -15.61 -6.01
CA LEU A 154 15.14 -15.92 -5.14
C LEU A 154 15.53 -16.56 -3.78
N LEU A 155 16.78 -16.36 -3.33
CA LEU A 155 17.23 -16.74 -1.99
C LEU A 155 16.57 -15.84 -0.95
N GLY A 156 16.17 -16.44 0.17
CA GLY A 156 15.45 -15.75 1.25
C GLY A 156 13.96 -15.49 1.00
N PHE A 157 13.45 -15.78 -0.21
CA PHE A 157 12.01 -15.71 -0.49
C PHE A 157 11.31 -16.95 0.03
N ALA A 158 10.23 -16.75 0.80
CA ALA A 158 9.34 -17.85 1.15
C ALA A 158 8.62 -18.39 -0.10
N PRO A 159 8.11 -19.63 -0.10
CA PRO A 159 7.39 -20.19 -1.25
C PRO A 159 6.25 -19.29 -1.76
N ARG A 160 5.51 -18.66 -0.83
CA ARG A 160 4.46 -17.69 -1.16
C ARG A 160 5.00 -16.46 -1.90
N ASP A 161 6.10 -15.89 -1.44
CA ASP A 161 6.70 -14.70 -2.04
C ASP A 161 7.22 -14.99 -3.46
N ARG A 162 7.77 -16.19 -3.68
CA ARG A 162 8.17 -16.66 -5.01
C ARG A 162 6.98 -16.80 -5.95
N ALA A 163 5.90 -17.42 -5.49
CA ALA A 163 4.67 -17.55 -6.28
C ALA A 163 4.09 -16.17 -6.63
N GLN A 164 4.15 -15.21 -5.70
CA GLN A 164 3.73 -13.84 -5.94
C GLN A 164 4.60 -13.14 -7.00
N LEU A 165 5.92 -13.29 -6.96
CA LEU A 165 6.81 -12.73 -7.99
C LEU A 165 6.53 -13.34 -9.37
N LEU A 166 6.41 -14.66 -9.46
CA LEU A 166 6.13 -15.35 -10.73
C LEU A 166 4.77 -14.93 -11.31
N ALA A 167 3.76 -14.76 -10.46
CA ALA A 167 2.45 -14.26 -10.91
C ALA A 167 2.51 -12.79 -11.36
N ALA A 168 3.36 -11.96 -10.77
CA ALA A 168 3.57 -10.59 -11.24
C ALA A 168 4.27 -10.58 -12.61
N LEU A 169 5.32 -11.39 -12.79
CA LEU A 169 6.02 -11.57 -14.07
C LEU A 169 5.08 -12.03 -15.19
N ALA A 170 4.25 -13.04 -14.93
CA ALA A 170 3.31 -13.57 -15.90
C ALA A 170 2.30 -12.51 -16.38
N ARG A 171 1.93 -11.56 -15.52
CA ARG A 171 1.03 -10.44 -15.86
C ARG A 171 1.75 -9.29 -16.54
N ALA A 172 3.02 -9.06 -16.23
CA ALA A 172 3.80 -8.00 -16.85
C ALA A 172 4.14 -8.32 -18.32
N GLY A 173 4.21 -9.60 -18.68
CA GLY A 173 4.47 -10.07 -20.04
C GLY A 173 3.22 -10.35 -20.89
N SER A 174 2.02 -10.12 -20.37
CA SER A 174 0.72 -10.31 -21.06
C SER A 174 0.14 -8.98 -21.51
#